data_AF-A0A942PFB5-F1
#
_entry.id   AF-A0A942PFB5-F1
#
_cell.length_a   1.000
_cell.length_b   1.000
_cell.length_c   1.000
_cell.angle_alpha   90.00
_cell.angle_beta   90.00
_cell.angle_gamma   90.00
#
_symmetry.space_group_name_H-M   'P 1'
#
loop_
_entity.id
_entity.type
_entity.pdbx_description
1 polymer ?
#
loop_
_entity_poly.entity_id
_entity_poly.type
_entity_poly.pdbx_seq_one_letter_code
_entity_poly.pdbx_strand_id
1 'polypeptide(L)'
;MPYKPSAITSLFLLLILLGSACLPSKFLFDGKKVKEVMVTDIAELYSTYKLTKDDRQELSSQFSNKSLVDQIATYSLEENWPDAVNSLNERLKVRATMLKYHFYKVGTFGNKTVVAVPASKNRHMPSGFVPAGAMYMILKNNVVIPKPVK
;
A
#
# COMPACT_ATOMS: atom_id res chain seq x y z
N MET A 1 -62.31 -30.82 -36.43
CA MET A 1 -61.92 -29.42 -36.67
C MET A 1 -60.62 -29.13 -35.92
N PRO A 2 -59.65 -28.44 -36.54
CA PRO A 2 -58.25 -28.43 -36.12
C PRO A 2 -57.97 -27.32 -35.10
N TYR A 3 -57.17 -27.61 -34.07
CA TYR A 3 -56.47 -26.58 -33.29
C TYR A 3 -54.97 -26.66 -33.59
N LYS A 4 -54.43 -25.53 -34.06
CA LYS A 4 -53.04 -25.30 -34.47
C LYS A 4 -52.12 -25.13 -33.25
N PRO A 5 -50.81 -25.37 -33.41
CA PRO A 5 -49.83 -25.36 -32.32
C PRO A 5 -49.38 -23.92 -31.98
N SER A 6 -49.17 -23.64 -30.70
CA SER A 6 -48.44 -22.48 -30.22
C SER A 6 -47.06 -22.93 -29.75
N ALA A 7 -46.09 -22.66 -30.62
CA ALA A 7 -44.68 -22.87 -30.40
C ALA A 7 -44.09 -21.83 -29.42
N ILE A 8 -42.86 -22.14 -29.02
CA ILE A 8 -41.84 -21.25 -28.42
C ILE A 8 -41.92 -21.18 -26.90
N THR A 9 -41.52 -22.29 -26.31
CA THR A 9 -40.92 -22.39 -24.97
C THR A 9 -39.68 -21.50 -24.87
N SER A 10 -39.73 -20.61 -23.88
CA SER A 10 -38.62 -20.18 -23.03
C SER A 10 -37.39 -19.54 -23.68
N LEU A 11 -37.54 -18.23 -23.88
CA LEU A 11 -36.54 -17.20 -23.62
C LEU A 11 -35.77 -17.47 -22.29
N PHE A 12 -34.49 -17.85 -22.37
CA PHE A 12 -33.51 -17.67 -21.28
C PHE A 12 -32.09 -17.69 -21.87
N LEU A 13 -31.71 -16.61 -22.58
CA LEU A 13 -30.30 -16.35 -22.88
C LEU A 13 -29.71 -15.59 -21.69
N LEU A 14 -29.04 -16.34 -20.83
CA LEU A 14 -28.42 -15.87 -19.59
C LEU A 14 -27.26 -14.92 -19.91
N LEU A 15 -27.31 -13.75 -19.26
CA LEU A 15 -26.25 -12.76 -19.10
C LEU A 15 -24.86 -13.39 -18.91
N ILE A 16 -23.88 -12.92 -19.69
CA ILE A 16 -22.49 -12.83 -19.22
C ILE A 16 -22.11 -11.34 -19.27
N LEU A 17 -22.63 -10.58 -18.31
CA LEU A 17 -21.95 -9.35 -17.90
C LEU A 17 -20.64 -9.82 -17.26
N LEU A 18 -19.52 -9.61 -17.96
CA LEU A 18 -18.17 -9.63 -17.40
C LEU A 18 -18.09 -8.51 -16.35
N GLY A 19 -18.69 -8.76 -15.18
CA GLY A 19 -18.37 -8.04 -13.97
C GLY A 19 -16.90 -8.33 -13.68
N SER A 20 -16.01 -7.45 -14.14
CA SER A 20 -14.72 -7.29 -13.50
C SER A 20 -15.01 -6.79 -12.09
N ALA A 21 -15.37 -7.71 -11.20
CA ALA A 21 -15.28 -7.49 -9.78
C ALA A 21 -13.81 -7.16 -9.55
N CYS A 22 -13.54 -5.86 -9.42
CA CYS A 22 -12.24 -5.31 -9.07
C CYS A 22 -11.98 -5.78 -7.63
N LEU A 23 -11.59 -7.05 -7.48
CA LEU A 23 -11.17 -7.59 -6.21
C LEU A 23 -10.00 -6.71 -5.76
N PRO A 24 -10.04 -6.15 -4.55
CA PRO A 24 -8.96 -5.30 -4.09
C PRO A 24 -7.67 -6.11 -4.17
N SER A 25 -6.75 -5.69 -5.05
CA SER A 25 -5.47 -6.39 -5.25
C SER A 25 -4.85 -6.64 -3.89
N LYS A 26 -4.39 -7.85 -3.61
CA LYS A 26 -3.59 -8.09 -2.40
C LYS A 26 -2.18 -7.60 -2.69
N PHE A 27 -1.56 -6.86 -1.78
CA PHE A 27 -0.15 -6.49 -1.92
C PHE A 27 0.71 -7.61 -1.32
N LEU A 28 1.71 -8.04 -2.07
CA LEU A 28 2.69 -9.02 -1.63
C LEU A 28 4.00 -8.32 -1.30
N PHE A 29 4.61 -8.71 -0.20
CA PHE A 29 5.94 -8.29 0.21
C PHE A 29 6.68 -9.52 0.72
N ASP A 30 7.93 -9.72 0.27
CA ASP A 30 8.71 -10.93 0.60
C ASP A 30 7.96 -12.25 0.28
N GLY A 31 7.21 -12.27 -0.83
CA GLY A 31 6.38 -13.41 -1.22
C GLY A 31 5.14 -13.66 -0.35
N LYS A 32 4.89 -12.81 0.65
CA LYS A 32 3.78 -12.96 1.62
C LYS A 32 2.77 -11.83 1.47
N LYS A 33 1.50 -12.12 1.78
CA LYS A 33 0.45 -11.09 1.87
C LYS A 33 0.69 -10.22 3.10
N VAL A 34 0.77 -8.92 2.89
CA VAL A 34 0.88 -7.95 3.99
C VAL A 34 -0.43 -7.19 4.18
N LYS A 35 -0.66 -6.76 5.43
CA LYS A 35 -1.89 -6.07 5.81
C LYS A 35 -1.81 -4.61 5.40
N GLU A 36 -2.90 -4.12 4.81
CA GLU A 36 -3.09 -2.69 4.63
C GLU A 36 -3.37 -2.04 5.99
N VAL A 37 -2.76 -0.87 6.21
CA VAL A 37 -2.84 -0.11 7.45
C VAL A 37 -3.24 1.33 7.15
N MET A 38 -3.76 1.99 8.16
CA MET A 38 -3.95 3.43 8.15
C MET A 38 -2.86 4.08 8.97
N VAL A 39 -2.34 5.18 8.47
CA VAL A 39 -1.52 6.10 9.26
C VAL A 39 -2.46 7.18 9.78
N THR A 40 -2.47 7.42 11.10
CA THR A 40 -3.31 8.46 11.71
C THR A 40 -2.61 9.81 11.77
N ASP A 41 -1.27 9.79 11.88
CA ASP A 41 -0.48 11.01 11.94
C ASP A 41 0.86 10.89 11.19
N ILE A 42 0.99 11.67 10.11
CA ILE A 42 2.21 11.79 9.31
C ILE A 42 3.31 12.61 10.01
N ALA A 43 3.00 13.40 11.04
CA ALA A 43 4.02 14.14 11.80
C ALA A 43 4.95 13.22 12.60
N GLU A 44 4.53 11.97 12.85
CA GLU A 44 5.32 10.93 13.54
C GLU A 44 6.17 10.09 12.55
N LEU A 45 6.43 10.64 11.36
CA LEU A 45 7.27 10.09 10.30
C LEU A 45 8.75 10.42 10.54
N TYR A 46 9.60 9.41 10.41
CA TYR A 46 11.05 9.51 10.52
C TYR A 46 11.69 9.55 9.12
N SER A 47 11.57 10.68 8.42
CA SER A 47 11.91 10.81 6.99
C SER A 47 13.41 10.81 6.66
N THR A 48 14.27 11.02 7.66
CA THR A 48 15.74 11.07 7.52
C THR A 48 16.44 10.01 8.38
N TYR A 49 15.68 9.08 8.95
CA TYR A 49 16.22 8.09 9.88
C TYR A 49 17.02 7.00 9.16
N LYS A 50 18.31 6.93 9.48
CA LYS A 50 19.20 5.91 8.97
C LYS A 50 19.16 4.69 9.89
N LEU A 51 18.76 3.54 9.34
CA LEU A 51 18.72 2.28 10.08
C LEU A 51 20.10 1.92 10.63
N THR A 52 20.18 1.69 11.94
CA THR A 52 21.37 1.19 12.61
C THR A 52 21.60 -0.29 12.28
N LYS A 53 22.75 -0.83 12.71
CA LYS A 53 23.05 -2.26 12.56
C LYS A 53 22.01 -3.13 13.26
N ASP A 54 21.58 -2.73 14.45
CA ASP A 54 20.62 -3.50 15.26
C ASP A 54 19.22 -3.45 14.63
N ASP A 55 18.80 -2.28 14.14
CA ASP A 55 17.51 -2.15 13.42
C ASP A 55 17.49 -3.04 12.17
N ARG A 56 18.60 -3.05 11.41
CA ARG A 56 18.75 -3.89 10.22
C ARG A 56 18.69 -5.37 10.59
N GLN A 57 19.30 -5.78 11.70
CA GLN A 57 19.27 -7.17 12.17
C GLN A 57 17.86 -7.58 12.60
N GLU A 58 17.14 -6.71 13.32
CA GLU A 58 15.76 -6.96 13.76
C GLU A 58 14.79 -7.02 12.57
N LEU A 59 14.93 -6.13 11.59
CA LEU A 59 14.14 -6.19 10.35
C LEU A 59 14.49 -7.43 9.52
N SER A 60 15.78 -7.74 9.41
CA SER A 60 16.26 -8.90 8.66
C SER A 60 15.63 -10.20 9.17
N SER A 61 15.46 -10.38 10.49
CA SER A 61 14.86 -11.61 11.04
C SER A 61 13.40 -11.83 10.61
N GLN A 62 12.69 -10.79 10.16
CA GLN A 62 11.30 -10.85 9.71
C GLN A 62 11.14 -11.23 8.23
N PHE A 63 12.22 -11.15 7.45
CA PHE A 63 12.20 -11.38 6.00
C PHE A 63 13.00 -12.61 5.59
N SER A 64 12.49 -13.34 4.61
CA SER A 64 13.21 -14.38 3.89
C SER A 64 14.29 -13.75 2.99
N ASN A 65 13.92 -12.74 2.21
CA ASN A 65 14.86 -12.00 1.36
C ASN A 65 15.54 -10.85 2.12
N LYS A 66 16.83 -11.01 2.43
CA LYS A 66 17.59 -10.01 3.19
C LYS A 66 17.86 -8.72 2.43
N SER A 67 17.89 -8.75 1.10
CA SER A 67 18.07 -7.54 0.27
C SER A 67 16.93 -6.52 0.43
N LEU A 68 15.77 -6.94 0.96
CA LEU A 68 14.67 -6.03 1.27
C LEU A 68 15.04 -5.04 2.37
N VAL A 69 15.93 -5.41 3.30
CA VAL A 69 16.41 -4.50 4.34
C VAL A 69 17.22 -3.35 3.74
N ASP A 70 18.05 -3.64 2.74
CA ASP A 70 18.81 -2.60 2.03
C ASP A 70 17.90 -1.70 1.20
N GLN A 71 16.88 -2.26 0.56
CA GLN A 71 15.85 -1.46 -0.11
C GLN A 71 15.10 -0.56 0.87
N ILE A 72 14.71 -1.07 2.05
CA ILE A 72 14.07 -0.26 3.08
C ILE A 72 15.04 0.84 3.55
N ALA A 73 16.30 0.51 3.81
CA ALA A 73 17.29 1.48 4.27
C ALA A 73 17.48 2.65 3.30
N THR A 74 17.47 2.37 1.99
CA THR A 74 17.61 3.40 0.95
C THR A 74 16.30 4.16 0.73
N TYR A 75 15.21 3.45 0.41
CA TYR A 75 13.96 4.07 -0.03
C TYR A 75 13.03 4.50 1.11
N SER A 76 13.49 4.45 2.37
CA SER A 76 12.84 5.11 3.51
C SER A 76 13.33 6.52 3.77
N LEU A 77 14.36 6.98 3.04
CA LEU A 77 14.90 8.33 3.14
C LEU A 77 14.19 9.25 2.15
N GLU A 78 13.88 10.46 2.60
CA GLU A 78 13.08 11.43 1.85
C GLU A 78 13.68 11.86 0.51
N GLU A 79 15.01 11.84 0.38
CA GLU A 79 15.71 12.12 -0.88
C GLU A 79 15.36 11.13 -2.00
N ASN A 80 14.83 9.95 -1.66
CA ASN A 80 14.40 8.92 -2.61
C ASN A 80 12.88 8.93 -2.85
N TRP A 81 12.15 9.90 -2.29
CA TRP A 81 10.71 10.01 -2.42
C TRP A 81 10.30 10.96 -3.55
N PRO A 82 9.02 10.92 -3.99
CA PRO A 82 8.51 11.89 -4.96
C PRO A 82 8.65 13.34 -4.49
N ASP A 83 8.86 14.25 -5.43
CA ASP A 83 9.10 15.67 -5.16
C ASP A 83 8.03 16.31 -4.27
N ALA A 84 6.77 15.89 -4.40
CA ALA A 84 5.68 16.42 -3.59
C ALA A 84 5.79 16.09 -2.09
N VAL A 85 6.67 15.18 -1.69
CA VAL A 85 6.82 14.71 -0.30
C VAL A 85 8.28 14.52 0.15
N ASN A 86 9.26 14.84 -0.70
CA ASN A 86 10.69 14.60 -0.46
C ASN A 86 11.34 15.57 0.56
N SER A 87 10.62 16.60 1.02
CA SER A 87 11.11 17.54 2.02
C SER A 87 10.06 17.84 3.08
N LEU A 88 10.51 18.30 4.26
CA LEU A 88 9.61 18.68 5.35
C LEU A 88 8.59 19.75 4.91
N ASN A 89 9.06 20.78 4.20
CA ASN A 89 8.21 21.89 3.75
C ASN A 89 7.09 21.42 2.83
N GLU A 90 7.39 20.51 1.88
CA GLU A 90 6.36 19.96 1.02
C GLU A 90 5.37 19.11 1.81
N ARG A 91 5.84 18.22 2.68
CA ARG A 91 4.98 17.38 3.52
C ARG A 91 4.05 18.17 4.42
N LEU A 92 4.48 19.31 4.96
CA LEU A 92 3.63 20.18 5.76
C LEU A 92 2.43 20.73 4.96
N LYS A 93 2.64 21.07 3.68
CA LYS A 93 1.57 21.56 2.79
C LYS A 93 0.58 20.46 2.41
N VAL A 94 1.04 19.21 2.34
CA VAL A 94 0.27 18.09 1.76
C VAL A 94 -0.07 16.98 2.76
N ARG A 95 0.05 17.23 4.07
CA ARG A 95 -0.18 16.25 5.15
C ARG A 95 -1.50 15.50 5.00
N ALA A 96 -2.59 16.22 4.73
CA ALA A 96 -3.92 15.63 4.53
C ALA A 96 -3.99 14.74 3.26
N THR A 97 -3.21 15.07 2.24
CA THR A 97 -3.10 14.25 1.03
C THR A 97 -2.28 12.99 1.30
N MET A 98 -1.16 13.08 2.03
CA MET A 98 -0.34 11.92 2.38
C MET A 98 -1.13 10.86 3.17
N LEU A 99 -2.05 11.27 4.04
CA LEU A 99 -2.92 10.33 4.76
C LEU A 99 -3.82 9.48 3.85
N LYS A 100 -3.95 9.83 2.56
CA LYS A 100 -4.75 9.09 1.57
C LYS A 100 -3.97 7.99 0.84
N TYR A 101 -2.68 7.83 1.10
CA TYR A 101 -1.93 6.69 0.58
C TYR A 101 -2.51 5.38 1.13
N HIS A 102 -2.46 4.33 0.32
CA HIS A 102 -2.56 2.95 0.75
C HIS A 102 -1.19 2.52 1.29
N PHE A 103 -1.12 2.37 2.61
CA PHE A 103 0.06 1.92 3.32
C PHE A 103 -0.04 0.42 3.63
N TYR A 104 1.05 -0.31 3.50
CA TYR A 104 1.12 -1.72 3.85
C TYR A 104 2.21 -1.94 4.90
N LYS A 105 1.84 -2.51 6.05
CA LYS A 105 2.82 -2.80 7.10
C LYS A 105 3.73 -3.94 6.66
N VAL A 106 5.03 -3.66 6.56
CA VAL A 106 6.01 -4.65 6.11
C VAL A 106 6.91 -5.14 7.23
N GLY A 107 7.21 -4.33 8.25
CA GLY A 107 8.03 -4.77 9.38
C GLY A 107 7.98 -3.81 10.56
N THR A 108 8.60 -4.19 11.67
CA THR A 108 8.74 -3.36 12.88
C THR A 108 10.13 -3.53 13.47
N PHE A 109 10.62 -2.49 14.15
CA PHE A 109 11.82 -2.58 14.97
C PHE A 109 11.74 -1.55 16.09
N GLY A 110 12.15 -1.92 17.30
CA GLY A 110 11.93 -1.09 18.49
C GLY A 110 10.50 -0.51 18.58
N ASN A 111 10.38 0.82 18.62
CA ASN A 111 9.10 1.53 18.66
C ASN A 111 8.60 2.04 17.28
N LYS A 112 9.17 1.53 16.18
CA LYS A 112 8.89 1.99 14.81
C LYS A 112 8.33 0.89 13.92
N THR A 113 7.49 1.30 12.99
CA THR A 113 6.88 0.45 11.97
C THR A 113 7.31 0.95 10.61
N VAL A 114 7.73 0.00 9.77
CA VAL A 114 7.98 0.25 8.34
C VAL A 114 6.70 -0.04 7.57
N VAL A 115 6.28 0.92 6.77
CA VAL A 115 5.19 0.75 5.80
C VAL A 115 5.72 0.92 4.38
N ALA A 116 5.23 0.09 3.47
CA ALA A 116 5.46 0.24 2.04
C ALA A 116 4.33 1.06 1.41
N VAL A 117 4.69 1.90 0.43
CA VAL A 117 3.78 2.70 -0.38
C VAL A 117 3.92 2.27 -1.85
N PRO A 118 3.36 1.12 -2.24
CA PRO A 118 3.52 0.60 -3.60
C PRO A 118 2.76 1.45 -4.61
N ALA A 119 3.44 1.84 -5.71
CA ALA A 119 2.87 2.63 -6.80
C ALA A 119 1.59 1.99 -7.38
N SER A 120 1.58 0.67 -7.54
CA SER A 120 0.45 -0.10 -8.08
C SER A 120 -0.83 0.03 -7.26
N LYS A 121 -0.73 0.37 -5.97
CA LYS A 121 -1.88 0.56 -5.06
C LYS A 121 -2.20 2.02 -4.79
N ASN A 122 -1.39 2.92 -5.34
CA ASN A 122 -1.46 4.35 -5.09
C ASN A 122 -1.67 5.17 -6.37
N ARG A 123 -2.10 4.54 -7.47
CA ARG A 123 -2.39 5.22 -8.75
C ARG A 123 -3.53 6.25 -8.69
N HIS A 124 -4.34 6.22 -7.63
CA HIS A 124 -5.38 7.22 -7.37
C HIS A 124 -4.80 8.53 -6.80
N MET A 125 -3.56 8.52 -6.32
CA MET A 125 -2.88 9.71 -5.84
C MET A 125 -2.48 10.60 -7.03
N PRO A 126 -2.35 11.93 -6.85
CA PRO A 126 -1.87 12.81 -7.92
C PRO A 126 -0.47 12.40 -8.37
N SER A 127 -0.13 12.65 -9.64
CA SER A 127 1.09 12.14 -10.28
C SER A 127 2.38 12.38 -9.47
N GLY A 128 2.56 13.59 -8.92
CA GLY A 128 3.73 13.96 -8.11
C GLY A 128 3.85 13.27 -6.76
N PHE A 129 2.84 12.49 -6.35
CA PHE A 129 2.82 11.70 -5.11
C PHE A 129 3.06 10.21 -5.37
N VAL A 130 2.87 9.73 -6.60
CA VAL A 130 3.01 8.31 -6.89
C VAL A 130 4.51 7.99 -7.00
N PRO A 131 5.05 7.09 -6.17
CA PRO A 131 6.46 6.73 -6.27
C PRO A 131 6.75 6.05 -7.60
N ALA A 132 7.84 6.45 -8.26
CA ALA A 132 8.31 5.82 -9.48
C ALA A 132 8.86 4.39 -9.23
N GLY A 133 9.31 4.13 -8.01
CA GLY A 133 9.88 2.86 -7.57
C GLY A 133 9.39 2.44 -6.19
N ALA A 134 10.28 1.81 -5.43
CA ALA A 134 10.02 1.47 -4.04
C ALA A 134 9.98 2.74 -3.19
N MET A 135 9.01 2.81 -2.28
CA MET A 135 8.91 3.87 -1.29
C MET A 135 8.50 3.23 0.03
N TYR A 136 9.31 3.45 1.04
CA TYR A 136 9.03 3.04 2.41
C TYR A 136 8.93 4.26 3.29
N MET A 137 8.20 4.13 4.39
CA MET A 137 8.12 5.15 5.42
C MET A 137 8.30 4.48 6.77
N ILE A 138 9.10 5.11 7.63
CA ILE A 138 9.30 4.67 9.01
C ILE A 138 8.46 5.59 9.90
N LEU A 139 7.48 5.02 10.60
CA LEU A 139 6.61 5.77 11.50
C LEU A 139 6.68 5.21 12.91
N LYS A 140 6.28 6.01 13.89
CA LYS A 140 6.06 5.51 15.25
C LYS A 140 4.94 4.46 15.26
N ASN A 141 5.08 3.42 16.07
CA ASN A 141 4.14 2.30 16.08
C ASN A 141 2.69 2.70 16.36
N ASN A 142 2.48 3.65 17.27
CA ASN A 142 1.14 4.03 17.73
C ASN A 142 0.30 4.80 16.69
N VAL A 143 0.92 5.32 15.62
CA VAL A 143 0.22 6.00 14.53
C VAL A 143 -0.11 5.08 13.37
N VAL A 144 0.31 3.81 13.41
CA VAL A 144 0.03 2.81 12.37
C VAL A 144 -1.01 1.84 12.90
N ILE A 145 -2.26 2.00 12.44
CA ILE A 145 -3.40 1.20 12.91
C ILE A 145 -3.90 0.26 11.80
N PRO A 146 -4.50 -0.89 12.15
CA PRO A 146 -5.17 -1.73 11.16
C PRO A 146 -6.25 -0.96 10.40
N LYS A 147 -6.32 -1.12 9.08
CA LYS A 147 -7.42 -0.56 8.31
C LYS A 147 -8.72 -1.31 8.68
N PRO A 148 -9.82 -0.60 9.01
CA PRO A 148 -11.11 -1.25 9.27
C PRO A 148 -11.54 -2.10 8.08
N VAL A 149 -11.97 -3.32 8.36
CA VAL A 149 -12.61 -4.17 7.34
C VAL A 149 -14.04 -3.65 7.19
N LYS A 150 -14.37 -3.17 5.98
CA LYS A 150 -15.74 -2.80 5.62
C LYS A 150 -16.55 -4.03 5.23
#